data_AF-A0A926DN85-F1
#
_entry.id   AF-A0A926DN85-F1
#
_cell.length_a   1.000
_cell.length_b   1.000
_cell.length_c   1.000
_cell.angle_alpha   90.00
_cell.angle_beta   90.00
_cell.angle_gamma   90.00
#
_symmetry.space_group_name_H-M   'P 1'
#
loop_
_entity.id
_entity.type
_entity.pdbx_description
1 polymer ?
#
loop_
_entity_poly.entity_id
_entity_poly.type
_entity_poly.pdbx_seq_one_letter_code
_entity_poly.pdbx_strand_id
1 'polypeptide(L)'
;MKNYEQLNSIAEIYTNYVEEIPNNPLRLANQLQIKCKTKIEYMGEYAGSQCPLYSYPAILCNYGTRNKPQYTIYYDESAQFWGFYVFHELAHYILEHDSDDPDNEREANLLACLLLAPPRLIPTTFKKANDLNVNFHIPLGRAEEYWEKFSKANNRKNQTLKFKKLLTYTIFSIFTVVSIVFGLNYLHDSSDKNNIPNSIQTSQPLQNKTTEFIPNASSEPSINIVNENTKQNNIVIVTKTGTKYHLPTCSHVINRENLKQLTLEDAIKNGYLPCQDCIH
;
A
#
# COMPACT_ATOMS: atom_id res chain seq x y z
N MET A 1 -8.99 -5.97 -5.44
CA MET A 1 -8.48 -4.60 -5.62
C MET A 1 -8.80 -3.64 -4.46
N LYS A 2 -7.76 -3.19 -3.74
CA LYS A 2 -7.71 -2.00 -2.88
C LYS A 2 -7.69 -0.71 -3.74
N ASN A 3 -8.21 0.41 -3.24
CA ASN A 3 -8.26 1.68 -3.96
C ASN A 3 -7.03 2.59 -3.72
N TYR A 4 -6.94 3.70 -4.45
CA TYR A 4 -5.83 4.65 -4.36
C TYR A 4 -5.63 5.21 -2.94
N GLU A 5 -6.71 5.65 -2.30
CA GLU A 5 -6.67 6.21 -0.94
C GLU A 5 -6.24 5.17 0.11
N GLN A 6 -6.63 3.90 -0.05
CA GLN A 6 -6.17 2.77 0.78
C GLN A 6 -4.68 2.49 0.58
N LEU A 7 -4.23 2.32 -0.68
CA LEU A 7 -2.83 2.04 -1.00
C LEU A 7 -1.90 3.19 -0.59
N ASN A 8 -2.36 4.45 -0.70
CA ASN A 8 -1.63 5.61 -0.17
C ASN A 8 -1.46 5.55 1.35
N SER A 9 -2.50 5.17 2.09
CA SER A 9 -2.42 5.05 3.55
C SER A 9 -1.48 3.91 3.99
N ILE A 10 -1.37 2.83 3.19
CA ILE A 10 -0.37 1.78 3.38
C ILE A 10 1.04 2.32 3.08
N ALA A 11 1.23 3.03 1.96
CA ALA A 11 2.51 3.63 1.60
C ALA A 11 3.01 4.65 2.65
N GLU A 12 2.11 5.46 3.23
CA GLU A 12 2.45 6.47 4.24
C GLU A 12 3.09 5.87 5.52
N ILE A 13 2.82 4.60 5.85
CA ILE A 13 3.48 3.87 6.95
C ILE A 13 4.99 3.73 6.68
N TYR A 14 5.35 3.40 5.44
CA TYR A 14 6.72 3.12 5.00
C TYR A 14 7.44 4.34 4.41
N THR A 15 6.74 5.46 4.25
CA THR A 15 7.28 6.67 3.58
C THR A 15 7.20 7.94 4.42
N ASN A 16 6.67 7.92 5.64
CA ASN A 16 6.59 9.13 6.49
C ASN A 16 7.95 9.74 6.86
N TYR A 17 9.03 8.94 6.93
CA TYR A 17 10.40 9.36 7.25
C TYR A 17 11.29 9.65 6.02
N VAL A 18 10.74 9.63 4.81
CA VAL A 18 11.50 9.81 3.55
C VAL A 18 11.62 11.30 3.20
N GLU A 19 12.82 11.86 3.21
CA GLU A 19 13.04 13.28 2.86
C GLU A 19 13.72 13.46 1.50
N GLU A 20 14.39 12.41 1.00
CA GLU A 20 15.11 12.39 -0.27
C GLU A 20 14.26 11.73 -1.38
N ILE A 21 14.47 12.14 -2.64
CA ILE A 21 13.77 11.61 -3.81
C ILE A 21 14.74 11.32 -4.97
N PRO A 22 14.53 10.25 -5.76
CA PRO A 22 13.58 9.15 -5.53
C PRO A 22 13.89 8.37 -4.24
N ASN A 23 12.85 7.76 -3.64
CA ASN A 23 13.04 6.94 -2.44
C ASN A 23 13.92 5.71 -2.75
N ASN A 24 14.73 5.27 -1.78
CA ASN A 24 15.65 4.14 -1.97
C ASN A 24 14.96 2.81 -1.58
N PRO A 25 14.70 1.89 -2.52
CA PRO A 25 14.02 0.63 -2.21
C PRO A 25 14.85 -0.32 -1.35
N LEU A 26 16.18 -0.28 -1.45
CA LEU A 26 17.09 -1.12 -0.66
C LEU A 26 17.01 -0.76 0.83
N ARG A 27 16.74 0.52 1.15
CA ARG A 27 16.50 0.98 2.51
C ARG A 27 15.23 0.35 3.08
N LEU A 28 14.12 0.35 2.32
CA LEU A 28 12.87 -0.28 2.76
C LEU A 28 13.00 -1.80 2.86
N ALA A 29 13.63 -2.46 1.89
CA ALA A 29 13.89 -3.90 1.93
C ALA A 29 14.64 -4.31 3.21
N ASN A 30 15.72 -3.59 3.54
CA ASN A 30 16.48 -3.82 4.77
C ASN A 30 15.64 -3.58 6.04
N GLN A 31 14.76 -2.57 6.07
CA GLN A 31 13.83 -2.35 7.18
C GLN A 31 12.80 -3.48 7.34
N LEU A 32 12.41 -4.13 6.23
CA LEU A 32 11.54 -5.31 6.20
C LEU A 32 12.32 -6.64 6.37
N GLN A 33 13.64 -6.58 6.60
CA GLN A 33 14.55 -7.74 6.70
C GLN A 33 14.62 -8.59 5.42
N ILE A 34 14.21 -8.03 4.28
CA ILE A 34 14.29 -8.64 2.95
C ILE A 34 15.69 -8.36 2.40
N LYS A 35 16.38 -9.42 1.96
CA LYS A 35 17.69 -9.29 1.30
C LYS A 35 17.48 -8.78 -0.12
N CYS A 36 18.34 -7.89 -0.60
CA CYS A 36 18.41 -7.53 -2.02
C CYS A 36 19.74 -8.00 -2.60
N LYS A 37 19.71 -8.55 -3.82
CA LYS A 37 20.89 -9.04 -4.55
C LYS A 37 20.82 -8.65 -6.03
N THR A 38 21.98 -8.38 -6.60
CA THR A 38 22.17 -8.08 -8.02
C THR A 38 21.95 -9.30 -8.92
N LYS A 39 21.85 -9.05 -10.24
CA LYS A 39 21.81 -10.09 -11.27
C LYS A 39 23.11 -10.89 -11.33
N ILE A 40 24.24 -10.24 -11.07
CA ILE A 40 25.56 -10.88 -10.97
C ILE A 40 25.58 -11.87 -9.80
N GLU A 41 25.04 -11.50 -8.63
CA GLU A 41 24.91 -12.42 -7.49
C GLU A 41 23.98 -13.60 -7.79
N TYR A 42 22.83 -13.39 -8.44
CA TYR A 42 21.98 -14.51 -8.89
C TYR A 42 22.75 -15.48 -9.78
N MET A 43 23.49 -14.96 -10.77
CA MET A 43 24.24 -15.79 -11.72
C MET A 43 25.43 -16.53 -11.07
N GLY A 44 25.98 -16.00 -9.97
CA GLY A 44 26.96 -16.69 -9.14
C GLY A 44 26.35 -17.81 -8.29
N GLU A 45 25.18 -17.58 -7.69
CA GLU A 45 24.48 -18.55 -6.84
C GLU A 45 23.83 -19.70 -7.64
N TYR A 46 23.36 -19.42 -8.85
CA TYR A 46 22.62 -20.36 -9.70
C TYR A 46 23.31 -20.63 -11.05
N ALA A 47 24.65 -20.66 -11.06
CA ALA A 47 25.46 -20.86 -12.25
C ALA A 47 24.99 -22.06 -13.11
N GLY A 48 24.77 -21.83 -14.40
CA GLY A 48 24.24 -22.81 -15.35
C GLY A 48 22.70 -22.91 -15.41
N SER A 49 21.97 -22.22 -14.53
CA SER A 49 20.51 -22.11 -14.60
C SER A 49 20.08 -20.96 -15.53
N GLN A 50 18.89 -21.06 -16.12
CA GLN A 50 18.27 -19.93 -16.82
C GLN A 50 17.99 -18.81 -15.81
N CYS A 51 18.51 -17.60 -16.09
CA CYS A 51 18.28 -16.45 -15.22
C CYS A 51 16.90 -15.81 -15.53
N PRO A 52 15.97 -15.74 -14.56
CA PRO A 52 14.66 -15.11 -14.76
C PRO A 52 14.76 -13.60 -14.99
N LEU A 53 15.87 -12.98 -14.56
CA LEU A 53 16.17 -11.57 -14.79
C LEU A 53 16.51 -11.21 -16.25
N TYR A 54 16.36 -12.14 -17.20
CA TYR A 54 16.27 -11.81 -18.64
C TYR A 54 14.83 -11.50 -19.10
N SER A 55 13.82 -11.78 -18.28
CA SER A 55 12.40 -11.56 -18.58
C SER A 55 11.71 -10.65 -17.56
N TYR A 56 12.13 -10.69 -16.30
CA TYR A 56 11.54 -9.94 -15.19
C TYR A 56 12.63 -9.09 -14.51
N PRO A 57 12.60 -7.74 -14.56
CA PRO A 57 13.71 -6.92 -14.05
C PRO A 57 13.94 -7.00 -12.53
N ALA A 58 12.99 -7.54 -11.77
CA ALA A 58 13.17 -8.02 -10.41
C ALA A 58 12.31 -9.28 -10.19
N ILE A 59 12.61 -10.04 -9.12
CA ILE A 59 11.79 -11.14 -8.60
C ILE A 59 11.93 -11.28 -7.07
N LEU A 60 10.84 -11.57 -6.37
CA LEU A 60 10.81 -11.95 -4.96
C LEU A 60 10.91 -13.48 -4.78
N CYS A 61 12.00 -13.97 -4.21
CA CYS A 61 12.15 -15.36 -3.80
C CYS A 61 11.93 -15.53 -2.29
N ASN A 62 11.25 -16.60 -1.86
CA ASN A 62 11.26 -17.06 -0.47
C ASN A 62 12.04 -18.37 -0.35
N TYR A 63 13.17 -18.36 0.35
CA TYR A 63 14.00 -19.55 0.61
C TYR A 63 13.87 -20.07 2.05
N GLY A 64 12.89 -19.59 2.80
CA GLY A 64 12.64 -20.02 4.17
C GLY A 64 11.44 -20.97 4.28
N THR A 65 11.42 -21.74 5.36
CA THR A 65 10.29 -22.62 5.69
C THR A 65 9.05 -21.80 6.05
N ARG A 66 7.86 -22.42 6.01
CA ARG A 66 6.56 -21.81 6.40
C ARG A 66 6.54 -21.11 7.79
N ASN A 67 7.45 -21.47 8.70
CA ASN A 67 7.59 -20.83 10.02
C ASN A 67 8.68 -19.77 10.13
N LYS A 68 9.62 -19.76 9.17
CA LYS A 68 10.80 -18.90 9.15
C LYS A 68 11.09 -18.53 7.69
N PRO A 69 10.20 -17.75 7.05
CA PRO A 69 10.39 -17.34 5.67
C PRO A 69 11.66 -16.48 5.55
N GLN A 70 12.32 -16.54 4.40
CA GLN A 70 13.55 -15.81 4.12
C GLN A 70 13.46 -15.21 2.73
N TYR A 71 12.92 -13.99 2.67
CA TYR A 71 12.71 -13.27 1.44
C TYR A 71 14.01 -12.67 0.91
N THR A 72 14.27 -12.88 -0.38
CA THR A 72 15.37 -12.27 -1.13
C THR A 72 14.82 -11.75 -2.46
N ILE A 73 14.92 -10.45 -2.69
CA ILE A 73 14.66 -9.86 -4.00
C ILE A 73 15.95 -9.91 -4.81
N TYR A 74 15.90 -10.51 -5.99
CA TYR A 74 16.94 -10.35 -7.00
C TYR A 74 16.47 -9.33 -8.04
N TYR A 75 17.38 -8.50 -8.54
CA TYR A 75 17.05 -7.46 -9.52
C TYR A 75 18.17 -7.24 -10.53
N ASP A 76 17.80 -6.78 -11.73
CA ASP A 76 18.75 -6.33 -12.74
C ASP A 76 19.09 -4.86 -12.50
N GLU A 77 20.27 -4.62 -11.91
CA GLU A 77 20.82 -3.30 -11.62
C GLU A 77 21.08 -2.44 -12.88
N SER A 78 21.08 -3.04 -14.09
CA SER A 78 21.21 -2.32 -15.35
C SER A 78 19.86 -1.88 -15.96
N ALA A 79 18.73 -2.36 -15.41
CA ALA A 79 17.41 -1.98 -15.90
C ALA A 79 17.10 -0.49 -15.61
N GLN A 80 16.62 0.23 -16.62
CA GLN A 80 16.35 1.68 -16.57
C GLN A 80 15.49 2.12 -15.38
N PHE A 81 14.60 1.25 -14.91
CA PHE A 81 13.69 1.49 -13.79
C PHE A 81 13.85 0.45 -12.66
N TRP A 82 15.05 -0.12 -12.45
CA TRP A 82 15.31 -1.18 -11.46
C TRP A 82 14.69 -0.86 -10.08
N GLY A 83 14.77 0.39 -9.63
CA GLY A 83 14.24 0.81 -8.33
C GLY A 83 12.71 0.75 -8.23
N PHE A 84 11.99 0.98 -9.33
CA PHE A 84 10.55 0.73 -9.41
C PHE A 84 10.25 -0.77 -9.32
N TYR A 85 11.02 -1.62 -10.01
CA TYR A 85 10.79 -3.07 -9.99
C TYR A 85 11.08 -3.67 -8.60
N VAL A 86 12.13 -3.24 -7.89
CA VAL A 86 12.33 -3.65 -6.48
C VAL A 86 11.18 -3.17 -5.60
N PHE A 87 10.64 -1.96 -5.80
CA PHE A 87 9.45 -1.51 -5.07
C PHE A 87 8.16 -2.27 -5.45
N HIS A 88 8.06 -2.85 -6.64
CA HIS A 88 6.96 -3.73 -7.05
C HIS A 88 7.04 -5.08 -6.32
N GLU A 89 8.21 -5.73 -6.26
CA GLU A 89 8.42 -6.93 -5.42
C GLU A 89 8.10 -6.66 -3.93
N LEU A 90 8.57 -5.52 -3.40
CA LEU A 90 8.24 -5.09 -2.03
C LEU A 90 6.74 -4.82 -1.87
N ALA A 91 6.03 -4.38 -2.91
CA ALA A 91 4.60 -4.15 -2.86
C ALA A 91 3.79 -5.46 -2.83
N HIS A 92 4.19 -6.50 -3.55
CA HIS A 92 3.59 -7.84 -3.41
C HIS A 92 3.77 -8.37 -1.98
N TYR A 93 4.94 -8.19 -1.38
CA TYR A 93 5.19 -8.55 0.02
C TYR A 93 4.32 -7.74 1.01
N ILE A 94 4.31 -6.41 0.89
CA ILE A 94 3.56 -5.50 1.80
C ILE A 94 2.05 -5.71 1.72
N LEU A 95 1.53 -6.18 0.59
CA LEU A 95 0.10 -6.39 0.35
C LEU A 95 -0.36 -7.85 0.53
N GLU A 96 0.56 -8.74 0.92
CA GLU A 96 0.35 -10.19 1.09
C GLU A 96 -0.23 -10.87 -0.17
N HIS A 97 0.25 -10.49 -1.35
CA HIS A 97 -0.18 -11.09 -2.62
C HIS A 97 0.43 -12.49 -2.81
N ASP A 98 -0.41 -13.49 -3.05
CA ASP A 98 -0.05 -14.89 -3.32
C ASP A 98 -0.39 -15.36 -4.75
N SER A 99 -0.93 -14.46 -5.60
CA SER A 99 -1.29 -14.71 -6.99
C SER A 99 -0.89 -13.60 -7.96
N ASP A 100 -0.39 -14.00 -9.13
CA ASP A 100 -0.04 -13.15 -10.29
C ASP A 100 -1.28 -12.63 -11.06
N ASP A 101 -2.40 -12.42 -10.36
CA ASP A 101 -3.64 -12.02 -11.01
C ASP A 101 -3.64 -10.53 -11.39
N PRO A 102 -4.44 -10.11 -12.39
CA PRO A 102 -4.40 -8.73 -12.86
C PRO A 102 -4.83 -7.67 -11.83
N ASP A 103 -5.52 -8.03 -10.74
CA ASP A 103 -5.90 -7.10 -9.66
C ASP A 103 -4.71 -6.88 -8.72
N ASN A 104 -4.08 -7.97 -8.23
CA ASN A 104 -2.86 -7.92 -7.42
C ASN A 104 -1.73 -7.16 -8.13
N GLU A 105 -1.51 -7.45 -9.42
CA GLU A 105 -0.60 -6.71 -10.28
C GLU A 105 -0.86 -5.19 -10.26
N ARG A 106 -2.12 -4.78 -10.46
CA ARG A 106 -2.50 -3.36 -10.49
C ARG A 106 -2.34 -2.69 -9.12
N GLU A 107 -2.58 -3.40 -8.03
CA GLU A 107 -2.31 -2.90 -6.68
C GLU A 107 -0.80 -2.72 -6.43
N ALA A 108 0.01 -3.71 -6.77
CA ALA A 108 1.45 -3.67 -6.52
C ALA A 108 2.17 -2.62 -7.36
N ASN A 109 1.83 -2.51 -8.66
CA ASN A 109 2.36 -1.47 -9.54
C ASN A 109 1.99 -0.05 -9.02
N LEU A 110 0.79 0.16 -8.46
CA LEU A 110 0.39 1.44 -7.89
C LEU A 110 1.04 1.73 -6.53
N LEU A 111 1.19 0.72 -5.66
CA LEU A 111 1.91 0.86 -4.40
C LEU A 111 3.40 1.15 -4.65
N ALA A 112 4.03 0.50 -5.64
CA ALA A 112 5.41 0.80 -6.02
C ALA A 112 5.60 2.28 -6.41
N CYS A 113 4.68 2.84 -7.20
CA CYS A 113 4.64 4.27 -7.51
C CYS A 113 4.51 5.15 -6.25
N LEU A 114 3.67 4.76 -5.28
CA LEU A 114 3.47 5.50 -4.03
C LEU A 114 4.68 5.41 -3.07
N LEU A 115 5.38 4.26 -3.04
CA LEU A 115 6.59 4.05 -2.24
C LEU A 115 7.80 4.80 -2.82
N LEU A 116 7.94 4.80 -4.15
CA LEU A 116 9.03 5.46 -4.89
C LEU A 116 8.86 6.99 -4.94
N ALA A 117 7.61 7.46 -5.09
CA ALA A 117 7.25 8.87 -5.22
C ALA A 117 6.06 9.28 -4.32
N PRO A 118 6.23 9.35 -2.99
CA PRO A 118 5.15 9.64 -2.04
C PRO A 118 4.40 10.95 -2.35
N PRO A 119 3.06 11.01 -2.30
CA PRO A 119 2.29 12.22 -2.69
C PRO A 119 2.64 13.53 -1.99
N ARG A 120 3.21 13.48 -0.78
CA ARG A 120 3.70 14.66 -0.05
C ARG A 120 5.03 15.22 -0.57
N LEU A 121 5.77 14.44 -1.37
CA LEU A 121 7.05 14.81 -1.99
C LEU A 121 6.91 15.20 -3.46
N ILE A 122 5.74 14.98 -4.08
CA ILE A 122 5.48 15.40 -5.48
C ILE A 122 5.37 16.94 -5.53
N PRO A 123 6.26 17.64 -6.27
CA PRO A 123 6.23 19.11 -6.32
C PRO A 123 4.97 19.66 -6.98
N THR A 124 4.41 20.76 -6.43
CA THR A 124 3.26 21.48 -7.01
C THR A 124 3.55 22.11 -8.37
N THR A 125 4.83 22.20 -8.76
CA THR A 125 5.28 22.59 -10.10
C THR A 125 4.97 21.53 -11.16
N PHE A 126 4.86 20.24 -10.82
CA PHE A 126 4.58 19.17 -11.80
C PHE A 126 3.19 19.33 -12.44
N LYS A 127 3.04 18.92 -13.70
CA LYS A 127 1.85 19.11 -14.53
C LYS A 127 1.39 17.83 -15.25
N LYS A 128 2.29 16.86 -15.47
CA LYS A 128 2.04 15.66 -16.27
C LYS A 128 2.80 14.44 -15.73
N ALA A 129 2.34 13.25 -16.12
CA ALA A 129 2.97 11.96 -15.78
C ALA A 129 4.46 11.86 -16.14
N ASN A 130 4.87 12.48 -17.25
CA ASN A 130 6.27 12.58 -17.66
C ASN A 130 7.17 13.20 -16.57
N ASP A 131 6.62 14.08 -15.73
CA ASP A 131 7.38 14.74 -14.67
C ASP A 131 7.71 13.72 -13.54
N LEU A 132 6.80 12.78 -13.27
CA LEU A 132 7.08 11.63 -12.39
C LEU A 132 8.09 10.66 -13.04
N ASN A 133 7.93 10.34 -14.33
CA ASN A 133 8.86 9.45 -15.05
C ASN A 133 10.31 9.97 -14.99
N VAL A 134 10.53 11.26 -15.27
CA VAL A 134 11.87 11.86 -15.31
C VAL A 134 12.48 12.07 -13.92
N ASN A 135 11.70 12.55 -12.94
CA ASN A 135 12.27 12.89 -11.63
C ASN A 135 12.31 11.72 -10.64
N PHE A 136 11.37 10.77 -10.74
CA PHE A 136 11.24 9.64 -9.82
C PHE A 136 11.59 8.28 -10.46
N HIS A 137 11.97 8.25 -11.74
CA HIS A 137 12.37 7.02 -12.44
C HIS A 137 11.29 5.92 -12.43
N ILE A 138 10.03 6.33 -12.62
CA ILE A 138 8.86 5.44 -12.76
C ILE A 138 8.62 5.15 -14.27
N PRO A 139 8.35 3.89 -14.69
CA PRO A 139 8.00 3.59 -16.09
C PRO A 139 6.79 4.40 -16.57
N LEU A 140 6.82 4.95 -17.79
CA LEU A 140 5.88 6.00 -18.22
C LEU A 140 4.39 5.64 -18.04
N GLY A 141 3.95 4.45 -18.45
CA GLY A 141 2.55 4.04 -18.26
C GLY A 141 2.13 3.92 -16.79
N ARG A 142 3.05 3.54 -15.90
CA ARG A 142 2.82 3.52 -14.44
C ARG A 142 2.80 4.91 -13.84
N ALA A 143 3.60 5.83 -14.39
CA ALA A 143 3.54 7.24 -14.06
C ALA A 143 2.22 7.89 -14.53
N GLU A 144 1.64 7.45 -15.65
CA GLU A 144 0.35 7.90 -16.15
C GLU A 144 -0.82 7.40 -15.28
N GLU A 145 -0.86 6.08 -15.00
CA GLU A 145 -1.81 5.47 -14.07
C GLU A 145 -1.78 6.13 -12.69
N TYR A 146 -0.58 6.46 -12.18
CA TYR A 146 -0.42 7.13 -10.89
C TYR A 146 -0.81 8.62 -10.96
N TRP A 147 -0.37 9.36 -11.99
CA TRP A 147 -0.66 10.80 -12.12
C TRP A 147 -2.16 11.09 -12.24
N GLU A 148 -2.94 10.24 -12.93
CA GLU A 148 -4.40 10.39 -12.98
C GLU A 148 -5.01 10.32 -11.58
N LYS A 149 -4.67 9.27 -10.82
CA LYS A 149 -5.21 9.01 -9.48
C LYS A 149 -4.77 10.08 -8.47
N PHE A 150 -3.49 10.43 -8.47
CA PHE A 150 -2.92 11.51 -7.66
C PHE A 150 -3.61 12.86 -7.96
N SER A 151 -3.71 13.25 -9.23
CA SER A 151 -4.34 14.51 -9.63
C SER A 151 -5.81 14.58 -9.23
N LYS A 152 -6.55 13.48 -9.40
CA LYS A 152 -7.96 13.33 -9.00
C LYS A 152 -8.14 13.46 -7.48
N ALA A 153 -7.28 12.79 -6.69
CA ALA A 153 -7.29 12.89 -5.24
C ALA A 153 -6.88 14.29 -4.74
N ASN A 154 -5.85 14.89 -5.33
CA ASN A 154 -5.40 16.25 -5.01
C ASN A 154 -6.48 17.30 -5.32
N ASN A 155 -7.15 17.19 -6.49
CA ASN A 155 -8.28 18.06 -6.84
C ASN A 155 -9.45 17.95 -5.85
N ARG A 156 -9.81 16.72 -5.41
CA ARG A 156 -10.79 16.50 -4.33
C ARG A 156 -10.36 17.15 -3.00
N LYS A 157 -9.11 16.95 -2.58
CA LYS A 157 -8.53 17.58 -1.37
C LYS A 157 -8.61 19.11 -1.46
N ASN A 158 -8.25 19.69 -2.60
CA ASN A 158 -8.28 21.14 -2.84
C ASN A 158 -9.70 21.74 -2.87
N GLN A 159 -10.68 21.04 -3.49
CA GLN A 159 -12.09 21.44 -3.43
C GLN A 159 -12.61 21.42 -1.99
N THR A 160 -12.33 20.35 -1.25
CA THR A 160 -12.70 20.20 0.17
C THR A 160 -12.07 21.30 1.03
N LEU A 161 -10.80 21.64 0.80
CA LEU A 161 -10.10 22.71 1.51
C LEU A 161 -10.68 24.10 1.20
N LYS A 162 -11.05 24.37 -0.06
CA LYS A 162 -11.76 25.60 -0.45
C LYS A 162 -13.11 25.72 0.27
N PHE A 163 -13.89 24.64 0.31
CA PHE A 163 -15.18 24.61 1.00
C PHE A 163 -15.03 24.82 2.52
N LYS A 164 -14.05 24.15 3.16
CA LYS A 164 -13.74 24.36 4.59
C LYS A 164 -13.35 25.81 4.89
N LYS A 165 -12.48 26.43 4.07
CA LYS A 165 -12.12 27.85 4.24
C LYS A 165 -13.33 28.78 4.10
N LEU A 166 -14.17 28.56 3.09
CA LEU A 166 -15.40 29.33 2.89
C LEU A 166 -16.31 29.23 4.13
N LEU A 167 -16.55 28.02 4.64
CA LEU A 167 -17.35 27.79 5.83
C LEU A 167 -16.78 28.51 7.07
N THR A 168 -15.45 28.46 7.29
CA THR A 168 -14.79 29.21 8.36
C THR A 168 -15.03 30.72 8.24
N TYR A 169 -14.91 31.29 7.04
CA TYR A 169 -15.16 32.72 6.83
C TYR A 169 -16.62 33.12 7.06
N THR A 170 -17.58 32.30 6.59
CA THR A 170 -19.02 32.54 6.82
C THR A 170 -19.38 32.48 8.31
N ILE A 171 -18.85 31.50 9.05
CA ILE A 171 -19.05 31.41 10.50
C ILE A 171 -18.47 32.66 11.20
N PHE A 172 -17.25 33.08 10.84
CA PHE A 172 -16.61 34.26 11.42
C PHE A 172 -17.42 35.55 11.14
N SER A 173 -17.94 35.73 9.93
CA SER A 173 -18.75 36.91 9.57
C SER A 173 -20.11 36.93 10.29
N ILE A 174 -20.68 35.77 10.63
CA ILE A 174 -21.90 35.71 11.45
C ILE A 174 -21.57 36.14 12.89
N PHE A 175 -20.49 35.63 13.48
CA PHE A 175 -20.08 36.00 14.84
C PHE A 175 -19.76 37.50 14.98
N THR A 176 -19.13 38.15 13.99
CA THR A 176 -18.87 39.59 14.05
C THR A 176 -20.15 40.42 13.98
N VAL A 177 -21.10 40.07 13.09
CA VAL A 177 -22.41 40.75 13.01
C VAL A 177 -23.20 40.57 14.30
N VAL A 178 -23.27 39.36 14.86
CA VAL A 178 -23.95 39.11 16.15
C VAL A 178 -23.30 39.92 17.28
N SER A 179 -21.97 40.00 17.33
CA SER A 179 -21.25 40.79 18.34
C SER A 179 -21.52 42.29 18.22
N ILE A 180 -21.60 42.83 17.00
CA ILE A 180 -21.96 44.23 16.74
C ILE A 180 -23.40 44.51 17.20
N VAL A 181 -24.35 43.65 16.82
CA VAL A 181 -25.76 43.80 17.24
C VAL A 181 -25.90 43.73 18.76
N PHE A 182 -25.21 42.80 19.43
CA PHE A 182 -25.26 42.69 20.88
C PHE A 182 -24.63 43.91 21.58
N GLY A 183 -23.49 44.40 21.07
CA GLY A 183 -22.84 45.62 21.56
C GLY A 183 -23.71 46.88 21.41
N LEU A 184 -24.41 47.04 20.28
CA LEU A 184 -25.34 48.14 20.06
C LEU A 184 -26.54 48.10 21.02
N ASN A 185 -27.11 46.90 21.27
CA ASN A 185 -28.17 46.74 22.27
C ASN A 185 -27.68 47.07 23.70
N TYR A 186 -26.48 46.62 24.07
CA TYR A 186 -25.89 46.92 25.38
C TYR A 186 -25.63 48.44 25.57
N LEU A 187 -25.19 49.13 24.52
CA LEU A 187 -25.01 50.59 24.54
C LEU A 187 -26.34 51.35 24.64
N HIS A 188 -27.41 50.86 23.99
CA HIS A 188 -28.75 51.45 24.11
C HIS A 188 -29.31 51.29 25.52
N ASP A 189 -29.26 50.08 26.09
CA ASP A 189 -29.68 49.78 27.47
C ASP A 189 -28.84 50.54 28.51
N SER A 190 -27.55 50.78 28.23
CA SER A 190 -26.68 51.63 29.04
C SER A 190 -27.01 53.13 28.94
N SER A 191 -27.65 53.57 27.85
CA SER A 191 -28.08 54.97 27.68
C SER A 191 -29.27 55.30 28.59
N ASP A 192 -30.24 54.38 28.67
CA ASP A 192 -31.45 54.55 29.49
C ASP A 192 -31.19 54.40 31.01
N LYS A 193 -30.07 53.78 31.41
CA LYS A 193 -29.73 53.47 32.82
C LYS A 193 -28.93 54.54 33.57
N ASN A 194 -28.81 55.77 33.03
CA ASN A 194 -28.05 56.87 33.64
C ASN A 194 -28.76 57.56 34.85
N ASN A 195 -29.56 56.82 35.64
CA ASN A 195 -30.11 57.27 36.92
C ASN A 195 -29.82 56.22 38.00
N ILE A 196 -28.87 56.51 38.89
CA ILE A 196 -28.36 55.62 39.95
C ILE A 196 -28.83 56.16 41.33
N PRO A 197 -29.12 55.29 42.31
CA PRO A 197 -28.29 55.29 43.53
C PRO A 197 -27.83 53.89 43.99
N ASN A 198 -26.81 53.87 44.86
CA ASN A 198 -26.03 52.67 45.24
C ASN A 198 -26.53 51.93 46.50
N SER A 199 -26.29 50.62 46.57
CA SER A 199 -25.86 49.85 47.77
C SER A 199 -25.23 48.52 47.29
N ILE A 200 -24.04 48.03 47.69
CA ILE A 200 -23.31 47.88 48.98
C ILE A 200 -23.55 46.50 49.64
N GLN A 201 -22.57 45.59 49.42
CA GLN A 201 -22.22 44.37 50.21
C GLN A 201 -23.28 43.22 50.18
N THR A 202 -23.00 41.95 50.54
CA THR A 202 -21.94 41.38 51.40
C THR A 202 -21.62 39.89 51.06
N SER A 203 -20.47 39.39 51.54
CA SER A 203 -20.16 37.98 51.91
C SER A 203 -19.87 36.88 50.85
N GLN A 204 -18.90 36.01 51.20
CA GLN A 204 -18.47 34.73 50.59
C GLN A 204 -18.84 33.58 51.59
N PRO A 205 -18.29 32.33 51.55
CA PRO A 205 -17.71 31.48 50.49
C PRO A 205 -18.28 30.02 50.54
N LEU A 206 -17.46 29.01 50.16
CA LEU A 206 -17.51 27.54 50.40
C LEU A 206 -18.12 26.69 49.25
N GLN A 207 -17.42 25.88 48.44
CA GLN A 207 -16.23 24.97 48.55
C GLN A 207 -16.60 23.52 48.94
N ASN A 208 -15.86 22.53 48.36
CA ASN A 208 -15.78 21.08 48.73
C ASN A 208 -16.85 20.13 48.11
N LYS A 209 -16.57 18.86 47.75
CA LYS A 209 -15.29 18.09 47.64
C LYS A 209 -15.48 16.74 46.86
N THR A 210 -14.38 16.25 46.28
CA THR A 210 -13.88 14.87 45.94
C THR A 210 -14.79 13.65 46.27
N THR A 211 -14.81 12.53 45.52
CA THR A 211 -13.70 11.53 45.41
C THR A 211 -13.79 10.55 44.21
N GLU A 212 -12.66 9.92 43.89
CA GLU A 212 -12.36 9.00 42.78
C GLU A 212 -13.05 7.60 42.86
N PHE A 213 -12.92 6.78 41.81
CA PHE A 213 -12.19 5.48 41.85
C PHE A 213 -11.97 4.85 40.44
N ILE A 214 -11.00 3.93 40.33
CA ILE A 214 -10.51 3.14 39.16
C ILE A 214 -10.09 1.72 39.69
N PRO A 215 -9.44 0.72 39.00
CA PRO A 215 -9.03 0.49 37.59
C PRO A 215 -9.26 -0.98 37.06
N ASN A 216 -8.47 -1.41 36.04
CA ASN A 216 -8.02 -2.78 35.63
C ASN A 216 -8.90 -3.69 34.72
N ALA A 217 -8.37 -4.70 33.98
CA ALA A 217 -7.06 -4.95 33.30
C ALA A 217 -7.03 -6.34 32.56
N SER A 218 -6.06 -6.56 31.64
CA SER A 218 -5.58 -7.88 31.08
C SER A 218 -6.52 -8.70 30.13
N SER A 219 -6.07 -9.61 29.23
CA SER A 219 -4.74 -10.05 28.70
C SER A 219 -4.84 -10.93 27.39
N GLU A 220 -3.71 -11.32 26.77
CA GLU A 220 -3.49 -12.12 25.51
C GLU A 220 -3.37 -13.68 25.76
N PRO A 221 -2.72 -14.63 24.97
CA PRO A 221 -2.04 -14.66 23.61
C PRO A 221 -2.08 -16.00 22.72
N SER A 222 -1.35 -16.05 21.56
CA SER A 222 -0.60 -17.22 20.89
C SER A 222 -1.32 -18.29 19.97
N ILE A 223 -0.75 -19.18 19.08
CA ILE A 223 0.55 -19.36 18.30
C ILE A 223 0.55 -20.46 17.12
N ASN A 224 1.32 -20.23 16.02
CA ASN A 224 2.08 -21.01 14.93
C ASN A 224 1.88 -22.53 14.46
N ILE A 225 2.34 -22.89 13.20
CA ILE A 225 3.28 -24.02 12.73
C ILE A 225 3.07 -24.82 11.34
N VAL A 226 4.02 -24.73 10.34
CA VAL A 226 4.73 -25.67 9.33
C VAL A 226 4.02 -26.58 8.23
N ASN A 227 4.55 -27.33 7.19
CA ASN A 227 5.82 -27.47 6.34
C ASN A 227 5.61 -27.83 4.79
N GLU A 228 6.22 -28.91 4.17
CA GLU A 228 6.60 -29.06 2.69
C GLU A 228 6.69 -30.51 2.03
N ASN A 229 6.91 -30.61 0.67
CA ASN A 229 7.61 -31.64 -0.21
C ASN A 229 6.83 -32.90 -0.79
N THR A 230 7.13 -33.63 -1.93
CA THR A 230 8.13 -33.60 -3.08
C THR A 230 7.81 -34.50 -4.35
N LYS A 231 8.44 -34.22 -5.53
CA LYS A 231 8.44 -34.79 -6.95
C LYS A 231 8.59 -36.31 -7.31
N GLN A 232 8.04 -36.72 -8.48
CA GLN A 232 8.69 -37.63 -9.51
C GLN A 232 8.03 -37.69 -10.93
N ASN A 233 8.82 -37.97 -11.98
CA ASN A 233 8.54 -38.24 -13.42
C ASN A 233 7.16 -37.89 -14.06
N ASN A 234 7.15 -36.94 -15.01
CA ASN A 234 5.95 -36.24 -15.48
C ASN A 234 5.35 -36.78 -16.80
N ILE A 235 4.57 -37.86 -16.75
CA ILE A 235 3.38 -37.96 -17.63
C ILE A 235 2.35 -36.98 -17.09
N VAL A 236 1.69 -36.18 -17.92
CA VAL A 236 0.73 -35.17 -17.45
C VAL A 236 -0.66 -35.34 -18.06
N ILE A 237 -1.67 -34.96 -17.28
CA ILE A 237 -3.08 -35.04 -17.62
C ILE A 237 -3.62 -33.65 -17.90
N VAL A 238 -4.29 -33.46 -19.05
CA VAL A 238 -5.08 -32.27 -19.35
C VAL A 238 -6.57 -32.61 -19.36
N THR A 239 -7.38 -31.76 -18.74
CA THR A 239 -8.85 -31.86 -18.80
C THR A 239 -9.37 -31.22 -20.10
N LYS A 240 -10.43 -31.77 -20.70
CA LYS A 240 -10.94 -31.37 -22.04
C LYS A 240 -11.26 -29.87 -22.21
N THR A 241 -11.54 -29.15 -21.12
CA THR A 241 -11.86 -27.71 -21.09
C THR A 241 -10.89 -26.87 -20.26
N GLY A 242 -9.81 -27.46 -19.74
CA GLY A 242 -8.85 -26.76 -18.87
C GLY A 242 -7.64 -26.25 -19.64
N THR A 243 -7.11 -25.10 -19.23
CA THR A 243 -5.86 -24.51 -19.75
C THR A 243 -4.61 -24.99 -18.99
N LYS A 244 -4.75 -25.98 -18.09
CA LYS A 244 -3.66 -26.48 -17.25
C LYS A 244 -3.42 -27.98 -17.43
N TYR A 245 -2.16 -28.40 -17.24
CA TYR A 245 -1.75 -29.80 -17.11
C TYR A 245 -1.49 -30.17 -15.64
N HIS A 246 -1.77 -31.42 -15.29
CA HIS A 246 -1.73 -31.95 -13.93
C HIS A 246 -0.85 -33.20 -13.86
N LEU A 247 -0.25 -33.50 -12.70
CA LEU A 247 0.32 -34.83 -12.46
C LEU A 247 -0.80 -35.89 -12.36
N PRO A 248 -0.54 -37.18 -12.63
CA PRO A 248 -1.58 -38.22 -12.60
C PRO A 248 -2.16 -38.46 -11.20
N THR A 249 -1.39 -38.10 -10.17
CA THR A 249 -1.72 -38.14 -8.74
C THR A 249 -2.42 -36.89 -8.22
N CYS A 250 -2.75 -35.91 -9.08
CA CYS A 250 -3.36 -34.66 -8.66
C CYS A 250 -4.86 -34.82 -8.30
N SER A 251 -5.27 -34.24 -7.18
CA SER A 251 -6.65 -34.21 -6.70
C SER A 251 -7.67 -33.65 -7.70
N HIS A 252 -7.25 -32.77 -8.61
CA HIS A 252 -8.11 -32.22 -9.67
C HIS A 252 -8.39 -33.17 -10.84
N VAL A 253 -7.70 -34.31 -10.93
CA VAL A 253 -7.89 -35.32 -11.99
C VAL A 253 -8.18 -36.73 -11.46
N ILE A 254 -7.82 -37.03 -10.21
CA ILE A 254 -8.27 -38.27 -9.54
C ILE A 254 -9.81 -38.37 -9.60
N ASN A 255 -10.30 -39.57 -9.92
CA ASN A 255 -11.72 -39.90 -10.06
C ASN A 255 -12.52 -39.03 -11.07
N ARG A 256 -11.86 -38.45 -12.08
CA ARG A 256 -12.53 -37.83 -13.23
C ARG A 256 -12.38 -38.68 -14.48
N GLU A 257 -13.47 -38.78 -15.26
CA GLU A 257 -13.48 -39.46 -16.55
C GLU A 257 -13.14 -38.49 -17.70
N ASN A 258 -12.90 -39.03 -18.91
CA ASN A 258 -12.64 -38.26 -20.13
C ASN A 258 -11.39 -37.34 -20.07
N LEU A 259 -10.35 -37.82 -19.40
CA LEU A 259 -9.04 -37.18 -19.27
C LEU A 259 -8.12 -37.51 -20.45
N LYS A 260 -7.35 -36.53 -20.95
CA LYS A 260 -6.34 -36.74 -22.00
C LYS A 260 -4.94 -36.73 -21.39
N GLN A 261 -4.17 -37.79 -21.62
CA GLN A 261 -2.76 -37.87 -21.21
C GLN A 261 -1.86 -37.29 -22.32
N LEU A 262 -0.79 -36.60 -21.93
CA LEU A 262 0.23 -36.01 -22.79
C LEU A 262 1.61 -36.12 -22.12
N THR A 263 2.68 -35.95 -22.91
CA THR A 263 3.99 -35.66 -22.34
C THR A 263 4.01 -34.23 -21.77
N LEU A 264 4.90 -33.96 -20.82
CA LEU A 264 5.11 -32.60 -20.29
C LEU A 264 5.46 -31.60 -21.40
N GLU A 265 6.31 -32.01 -22.34
CA GLU A 265 6.76 -31.19 -23.47
C GLU A 265 5.61 -30.90 -24.45
N ASP A 266 4.79 -31.89 -24.78
CA ASP A 266 3.60 -31.68 -25.62
C ASP A 266 2.57 -30.78 -24.92
N ALA A 267 2.39 -30.90 -23.61
CA ALA A 267 1.48 -30.04 -22.86
C ALA A 267 1.93 -28.57 -22.93
N ILE A 268 3.22 -28.29 -22.65
CA ILE A 268 3.79 -26.94 -22.76
C ILE A 268 3.71 -26.42 -24.21
N LYS A 269 4.05 -27.26 -25.20
CA LYS A 269 4.01 -26.91 -26.63
C LYS A 269 2.60 -26.61 -27.16
N ASN A 270 1.57 -27.21 -26.57
CA ASN A 270 0.16 -26.92 -26.88
C ASN A 270 -0.41 -25.78 -25.99
N GLY A 271 0.43 -25.06 -25.24
CA GLY A 271 0.03 -23.88 -24.46
C GLY A 271 -0.64 -24.17 -23.11
N TYR A 272 -0.58 -25.41 -22.60
CA TYR A 272 -1.09 -25.73 -21.28
C TYR A 272 -0.09 -25.30 -20.19
N LEU A 273 -0.59 -24.63 -19.15
CA LEU A 273 0.20 -24.18 -17.99
C LEU A 273 0.29 -25.26 -16.91
N PRO A 274 1.31 -25.28 -16.03
CA PRO A 274 1.31 -26.18 -14.89
C PRO A 274 0.13 -25.91 -13.93
N CYS A 275 -0.48 -26.97 -13.42
CA CYS A 275 -1.31 -26.92 -12.23
C CYS A 275 -0.42 -26.61 -11.01
N GLN A 276 -0.82 -25.62 -10.21
CA GLN A 276 -0.07 -25.09 -9.06
C GLN A 276 0.14 -26.18 -7.98
N ASP A 277 -0.86 -27.03 -7.77
CA ASP A 277 -0.81 -28.20 -6.88
C ASP A 277 0.09 -29.35 -7.40
N CYS A 278 0.76 -29.18 -8.55
CA CYS A 278 1.58 -30.20 -9.21
C CYS A 278 3.07 -29.81 -9.36
N ILE A 279 3.52 -28.74 -8.70
CA ILE A 279 4.88 -28.18 -8.84
C ILE A 279 5.78 -28.49 -7.62
N HIS A 280 5.40 -29.48 -6.81
CA HIS A 280 6.12 -29.93 -5.61
C HIS A 280 6.75 -31.31 -5.81
#